data_AF-A0A8T5MEQ6-F1
#
_entry.id   AF-A0A8T5MEQ6-F1
#
_cell.length_a   1.000
_cell.length_b   1.000
_cell.length_c   1.000
_cell.angle_alpha   90.00
_cell.angle_beta   90.00
_cell.angle_gamma   90.00
#
_symmetry.space_group_name_H-M   'P 1'
#
loop_
_entity.id
_entity.type
_entity.pdbx_description
1 polymer ?
#
loop_
_entity_poly.entity_id
_entity_poly.type
_entity_poly.pdbx_seq_one_letter_code
_entity_poly.pdbx_strand_id
1 'polypeptide(L)' 'SVRKIMEGMVGEDATFNIVGERSVKIALESGIITKEIVGRIQGIPFALVLL' A
#
# COMPACT_ATOMS: atom_id res chain seq x y z
N SER A 1 -14.43 -3.97 -3.42
CA SER A 1 -13.59 -2.75 -3.41
C SER A 1 -12.15 -3.19 -3.19
N VAL A 2 -11.16 -2.43 -3.70
CA VAL A 2 -9.72 -2.75 -3.55
C VAL A 2 -9.32 -3.02 -2.09
N ARG A 3 -9.95 -2.30 -1.15
CA ARG A 3 -9.82 -2.52 0.30
C ARG A 3 -10.10 -3.96 0.75
N LYS A 4 -11.19 -4.58 0.28
CA LYS A 4 -11.56 -5.97 0.67
C LYS A 4 -10.57 -7.01 0.15
N ILE A 5 -9.96 -6.75 -1.02
CA ILE A 5 -8.95 -7.63 -1.60
C ILE A 5 -7.70 -7.57 -0.70
N MET A 6 -7.27 -6.36 -0.33
CA MET A 6 -6.12 -6.15 0.56
C MET A 6 -6.33 -6.75 1.96
N GLU A 7 -7.53 -6.65 2.53
CA GLU A 7 -7.85 -7.24 3.85
C GLU A 7 -7.79 -8.77 3.85
N GLY A 8 -8.19 -9.43 2.76
CA GLY A 8 -8.13 -10.90 2.66
C GLY A 8 -6.71 -11.46 2.50
N MET A 9 -5.79 -10.66 1.99
CA MET A 9 -4.43 -11.10 1.65
C MET A 9 -3.43 -11.01 2.82
N VAL A 10 -3.81 -10.37 3.93
CA VAL A 10 -3.09 -10.38 5.22
C VAL A 10 -2.86 -11.80 5.76
N GLY A 11 -3.70 -12.76 5.36
CA GLY A 11 -3.54 -14.16 5.77
C GLY A 11 -2.53 -14.96 4.95
N GLU A 12 -1.96 -14.40 3.87
CA GLU A 12 -1.26 -15.18 2.83
C GLU A 12 0.25 -14.88 2.71
N ASP A 13 0.88 -14.15 3.66
CA ASP A 13 2.31 -13.73 3.58
C ASP A 13 2.63 -13.01 2.26
N ALA A 14 1.71 -12.14 1.84
CA ALA A 14 1.76 -11.49 0.54
C ALA A 14 2.48 -10.14 0.63
N THR A 15 3.53 -9.99 -0.17
CA THR A 15 4.23 -8.70 -0.30
C THR A 15 3.49 -7.79 -1.28
N PHE A 16 3.07 -6.61 -0.83
CA PHE A 16 2.37 -5.62 -1.65
C PHE A 16 3.27 -4.47 -2.05
N ASN A 17 3.38 -4.26 -3.36
CA ASN A 17 3.92 -3.05 -3.95
C ASN A 17 2.77 -2.09 -4.24
N ILE A 18 2.66 -1.02 -3.46
CA ILE A 18 1.66 0.03 -3.64
C ILE A 18 2.33 1.19 -4.36
N VAL A 19 2.02 1.41 -5.64
CA VAL A 19 2.70 2.41 -6.48
C VAL A 19 1.70 3.42 -7.04
N GLY A 20 2.09 4.70 -7.03
CA GLY A 20 1.33 5.81 -7.62
C GLY A 20 0.50 6.58 -6.60
N GLU A 21 0.27 7.88 -6.90
CA GLU A 21 -0.36 8.85 -5.98
C GLU A 21 -1.73 8.37 -5.47
N ARG A 22 -2.60 7.89 -6.37
CA ARG A 22 -3.94 7.41 -6.00
C ARG A 22 -3.89 6.16 -5.12
N SER A 23 -3.03 5.21 -5.46
CA SER A 23 -2.89 3.93 -4.74
C SER A 23 -2.37 4.16 -3.33
N VAL A 24 -1.29 4.94 -3.20
CA VAL A 24 -0.68 5.31 -1.92
C VAL A 24 -1.65 6.10 -1.06
N LYS A 25 -2.39 7.06 -1.64
CA LYS A 25 -3.43 7.81 -0.92
C LYS A 25 -4.51 6.89 -0.33
N ILE A 26 -5.05 5.98 -1.14
CA ILE A 26 -6.09 5.04 -0.68
C ILE A 26 -5.55 4.12 0.42
N ALA A 27 -4.30 3.65 0.28
CA ALA A 27 -3.68 2.78 1.27
C ALA A 27 -3.46 3.50 2.62
N LEU A 28 -3.06 4.77 2.59
CA LEU A 28 -2.97 5.64 3.77
C LEU A 28 -4.34 5.86 4.41
N GLU A 29 -5.35 6.25 3.62
CA GLU A 29 -6.72 6.47 4.10
C GLU A 29 -7.37 5.19 4.67
N SER A 30 -6.95 4.03 4.16
CA SER A 30 -7.45 2.73 4.61
C SER A 30 -6.71 2.18 5.83
N GLY A 31 -5.62 2.83 6.27
CA GLY A 31 -4.79 2.39 7.40
C GLY A 31 -3.91 1.18 7.08
N ILE A 32 -3.72 0.85 5.80
CA ILE A 32 -2.90 -0.30 5.36
C ILE A 32 -1.42 0.02 5.47
N ILE A 33 -1.06 1.27 5.21
CA ILE A 33 0.32 1.79 5.32
C ILE A 33 0.30 3.09 6.12
N THR A 34 1.47 3.47 6.64
CA THR A 34 1.66 4.76 7.30
C THR A 34 2.46 5.71 6.42
N LYS A 35 2.48 7.01 6.74
CA LYS A 35 3.20 8.00 5.90
C LYS A 35 4.71 7.79 5.92
N GLU A 36 5.23 7.22 7.01
CA GLU A 36 6.66 7.06 7.27
C GLU A 36 7.30 6.03 6.33
N ILE A 37 6.52 5.08 5.82
CA ILE A 37 7.01 4.04 4.91
C ILE A 37 6.86 4.40 3.43
N VAL A 38 6.30 5.56 3.11
CA VAL A 38 6.10 6.00 1.72
C VAL A 38 7.40 6.59 1.19
N GLY A 39 8.03 5.86 0.26
CA GLY A 39 9.16 6.32 -0.53
C GLY A 39 8.71 7.01 -1.82
N ARG A 40 9.67 7.57 -2.56
CA ARG A 40 9.48 7.99 -3.96
C ARG A 40 10.56 7.38 -4.86
N ILE A 41 10.15 6.88 -6.02
CA ILE A 41 11.05 6.41 -7.08
C ILE A 41 10.76 7.22 -8.34
N GLN A 42 11.77 7.92 -8.87
CA GLN A 42 11.60 8.85 -10.00
C GLN A 42 10.44 9.86 -9.81
N GLY A 43 10.25 10.32 -8.58
CA GLY A 43 9.15 11.23 -8.23
C GLY A 43 7.79 10.56 -8.01
N ILE A 44 7.64 9.26 -8.28
CA ILE A 44 6.38 8.52 -8.07
C ILE A 44 6.36 7.93 -6.64
N PRO A 45 5.30 8.14 -5.84
CA PRO A 45 5.25 7.59 -4.50
C PRO A 45 5.02 6.08 -4.54
N PHE A 46 5.65 5.36 -3.63
CA PHE A 46 5.43 3.94 -3.45
C PHE A 46 5.60 3.51 -2.00
N ALA A 47 5.01 2.37 -1.64
CA ALA A 47 5.24 1.68 -0.39
C ALA A 47 5.34 0.17 -0.66
N LEU A 48 6.26 -0.48 0.03
CA LEU A 48 6.41 -1.93 0.06
C LEU A 48 6.01 -2.41 1.45
N VAL A 49 5.02 -3.28 1.54
CA VAL A 49 4.58 -3.86 2.81
C VAL A 49 4.43 -5.36 2.72
N LEU A 50 4.71 -6.03 3.83
CA LEU A 50 4.32 -7.41 4.06
C LEU A 50 3.08 -7.37 4.94
N LEU A 51 1.97 -7.94 4.47
CA LEU A 51 0.69 -7.96 5.17
C LEU A 51 0.46 -9.31 5.84
#